data_AF-A0AAV4FG34-F1
#
_entry.id   AF-A0AAV4FG34-F1
#
_cell.length_a   1.000
_cell.length_b   1.000
_cell.length_c   1.000
_cell.angle_alpha   90.00
_cell.angle_beta   90.00
_cell.angle_gamma   90.00
#
_symmetry.space_group_name_H-M   'P 1'
#
loop_
_entity.id
_entity.type
_entity.pdbx_description
1 polymer ?
#
loop_
_entity_poly.entity_id
_entity_poly.type
_entity_poly.pdbx_seq_one_letter_code
_entity_poly.pdbx_strand_id
1 'polypeptide(L)'
;MGVLLEGRIIAAFCSLVLISLLVPQADTLILLETKCPDAESSPENEFGVCANDCTTNSGCDSRSWCCPNSCGGRQCTEVKAYCLEGDILYSHHDLMPFHSDDPNMCGVCWCQNGKSQCHSHPCDGPLP
;
A
#
# COMPACT_ATOMS: atom_id res chain seq x y z
N MET A 1 49.14 -22.82 -16.15
CA MET A 1 48.39 -21.66 -16.67
C MET A 1 46.88 -21.69 -16.33
N GLY A 2 46.40 -22.50 -15.38
CA GLY A 2 44.96 -22.59 -15.05
C GLY A 2 44.49 -21.79 -13.83
N VAL A 3 45.39 -21.49 -12.87
CA VAL A 3 45.00 -20.94 -11.55
C VAL A 3 44.66 -19.43 -11.59
N LEU A 4 45.18 -18.69 -12.58
CA LEU A 4 44.93 -17.25 -12.72
C LEU A 4 43.58 -16.91 -13.37
N LEU A 5 42.96 -17.87 -14.07
CA LEU A 5 41.68 -17.64 -14.76
C LEU A 5 40.49 -17.78 -13.78
N GLU A 6 40.55 -18.77 -12.89
CA GLU A 6 39.50 -19.03 -11.89
C GLU A 6 39.37 -17.91 -10.86
N GLY A 7 40.48 -17.34 -10.40
CA GLY A 7 40.46 -16.22 -9.43
C GLY A 7 39.82 -14.94 -9.98
N ARG A 8 39.95 -14.67 -11.29
CA ARG A 8 39.34 -13.49 -11.94
C ARG A 8 37.84 -13.68 -12.14
N ILE A 9 37.40 -14.90 -12.40
CA ILE A 9 35.97 -15.25 -12.50
C ILE A 9 35.33 -15.10 -11.11
N ILE A 10 35.94 -15.64 -10.06
CA ILE A 10 35.42 -15.54 -8.69
C ILE A 10 35.35 -14.07 -8.23
N ALA A 11 36.37 -13.26 -8.50
CA ALA A 11 36.36 -11.83 -8.15
C ALA A 11 35.29 -11.02 -8.90
N ALA A 12 35.00 -11.37 -10.16
CA ALA A 12 33.94 -10.75 -10.94
C ALA A 12 32.54 -11.14 -10.41
N PHE A 13 32.35 -12.40 -10.03
CA PHE A 13 31.12 -12.88 -9.41
C PHE A 13 30.88 -12.23 -8.03
N CYS A 14 31.90 -12.10 -7.18
CA CYS A 14 31.77 -11.43 -5.89
C CYS A 14 31.40 -9.94 -6.04
N SER A 15 31.99 -9.26 -7.02
CA SER A 15 31.69 -7.85 -7.30
C SER A 15 30.24 -7.64 -7.76
N LEU A 16 29.70 -8.54 -8.60
CA LEU A 16 28.31 -8.47 -9.08
C LEU A 16 27.29 -8.73 -7.96
N VAL A 17 27.58 -9.64 -7.04
CA VAL A 17 26.73 -9.91 -5.87
C VAL A 17 26.69 -8.71 -4.92
N LEU A 18 27.83 -8.05 -4.69
CA LEU A 18 27.91 -6.86 -3.83
C LEU A 18 27.15 -5.65 -4.42
N ILE A 19 27.16 -5.46 -5.74
CA ILE A 19 26.41 -4.38 -6.39
C ILE A 19 24.89 -4.61 -6.27
N SER A 20 24.45 -5.86 -6.31
CA SER A 20 23.02 -6.22 -6.18
C SER A 20 22.46 -5.94 -4.77
N LEU A 21 23.32 -5.92 -3.75
CA LEU A 21 22.96 -5.62 -2.35
C LEU A 21 22.87 -4.11 -2.05
N LEU A 22 23.38 -3.26 -2.94
CA LEU A 22 23.39 -1.81 -2.79
C LEU A 22 22.26 -1.11 -3.55
N VAL A 23 21.43 -1.87 -4.28
CA VAL A 23 20.23 -1.29 -4.89
C VAL A 23 19.24 -1.03 -3.76
N PRO A 24 18.96 0.24 -3.40
CA PRO A 24 17.85 0.52 -2.50
C PRO A 24 16.63 -0.10 -3.15
N GLN A 25 15.97 -1.01 -2.43
CA GLN A 25 14.65 -1.45 -2.82
C GLN A 25 13.83 -0.16 -2.84
N ALA A 26 13.57 0.35 -4.05
CA ALA A 26 12.64 1.43 -4.22
C ALA A 26 11.32 0.83 -3.76
N ASP A 27 10.98 1.09 -2.48
CA ASP A 27 9.65 0.85 -1.95
C ASP A 27 8.71 1.43 -2.98
N THR A 28 8.07 0.54 -3.70
CA THR A 28 7.15 0.94 -4.75
C THR A 28 6.01 1.58 -3.96
N LEU A 29 6.00 2.91 -3.93
CA LEU A 29 4.91 3.70 -3.38
C LEU A 29 3.68 3.37 -4.21
N ILE A 30 2.94 2.35 -3.80
CA ILE A 30 1.65 2.02 -4.38
C ILE A 30 0.73 3.13 -3.91
N LEU A 31 0.33 4.01 -4.83
CA LEU A 31 -0.70 5.00 -4.58
C LEU A 31 -2.05 4.25 -4.50
N LEU A 32 -2.46 3.80 -3.31
CA LEU A 32 -3.74 3.13 -3.14
C LEU A 32 -4.87 4.16 -3.15
N GLU A 33 -5.81 3.94 -4.07
CA GLU A 33 -6.86 4.89 -4.40
C GLU A 33 -7.86 5.09 -3.25
N THR A 34 -8.07 6.35 -2.87
CA THR A 34 -9.16 6.82 -2.00
C THR A 34 -10.50 6.97 -2.74
N LYS A 35 -10.52 6.53 -4.00
CA LYS A 35 -11.64 6.51 -4.94
C LYS A 35 -11.73 5.10 -5.55
N CYS A 36 -12.83 4.81 -6.23
CA CYS A 36 -12.87 3.61 -7.06
C CYS A 36 -11.68 3.59 -8.04
N PRO A 37 -11.07 2.42 -8.29
CA PRO A 37 -10.02 2.32 -9.28
C PRO A 37 -10.51 2.80 -10.64
N ASP A 38 -9.64 3.53 -11.35
CA ASP A 38 -9.93 3.92 -12.72
C ASP A 38 -10.07 2.63 -13.55
N ALA A 39 -11.27 2.36 -14.08
CA ALA A 39 -11.52 1.14 -14.84
C ALA A 39 -10.78 1.22 -16.18
N GLU A 40 -9.74 0.41 -16.38
CA GLU A 40 -9.14 0.23 -17.70
C GLU A 40 -10.17 -0.44 -18.62
N SER A 41 -10.74 0.33 -19.54
CA SER A 41 -11.66 -0.18 -20.55
C SER A 41 -10.92 -1.13 -21.48
N SER A 42 -11.28 -2.42 -21.45
CA SER A 42 -10.76 -3.39 -22.42
C SER A 42 -11.56 -3.27 -23.72
N PRO A 43 -10.92 -3.08 -24.89
CA PRO A 43 -11.61 -2.96 -26.18
C PRO A 43 -12.36 -4.24 -26.58
N GLU A 44 -12.12 -5.37 -25.90
CA GLU A 44 -12.80 -6.65 -26.15
C GLU A 44 -14.23 -6.70 -25.56
N ASN A 45 -14.60 -5.74 -24.72
CA ASN A 45 -15.91 -5.70 -24.03
C ASN A 45 -16.98 -4.84 -24.76
N GLU A 46 -16.70 -4.31 -25.96
CA GLU A 46 -17.62 -3.43 -26.69
C GLU A 46 -18.93 -4.10 -27.19
N PHE A 47 -19.07 -5.42 -27.08
CA PHE A 47 -20.18 -6.18 -27.67
C PHE A 47 -21.03 -7.00 -26.68
N GLY A 48 -21.05 -6.66 -25.38
CA GLY A 48 -21.82 -7.38 -24.35
C GLY A 48 -22.73 -6.49 -23.49
N VAL A 49 -23.81 -7.06 -22.93
CA VAL A 49 -24.57 -6.41 -21.85
C VAL A 49 -23.73 -6.50 -20.58
N CYS A 50 -23.19 -5.38 -20.13
CA CYS A 50 -22.38 -5.34 -18.93
C CYS A 50 -23.25 -5.50 -17.68
N ALA A 51 -22.95 -6.52 -16.88
CA ALA A 51 -23.63 -6.76 -15.63
C ALA A 51 -23.34 -5.62 -14.64
N ASN A 52 -24.38 -5.23 -13.91
CA ASN A 52 -24.28 -4.36 -12.75
C ASN A 52 -24.53 -5.23 -11.52
N ASP A 53 -23.47 -5.64 -10.84
CA ASP A 53 -23.57 -6.43 -9.60
C ASP A 53 -24.02 -5.58 -8.42
N CYS A 54 -23.86 -4.27 -8.55
CA CYS A 54 -24.27 -3.29 -7.57
C CYS A 54 -24.74 -2.01 -8.27
N THR A 55 -25.64 -1.26 -7.63
CA THR A 55 -26.05 0.09 -8.09
C THR A 55 -25.47 1.17 -7.19
N THR A 56 -25.27 0.86 -5.91
CA THR A 56 -24.73 1.76 -4.89
C THR A 56 -23.82 0.98 -3.95
N ASN A 57 -23.00 1.68 -3.15
CA ASN A 57 -22.10 1.04 -2.17
C ASN A 57 -22.84 0.15 -1.16
N SER A 58 -24.14 0.41 -0.92
CA SER A 58 -24.95 -0.41 -0.01
C SER A 58 -25.25 -1.82 -0.53
N GLY A 59 -25.06 -2.07 -1.83
CA GLY A 59 -25.16 -3.39 -2.43
C GLY A 59 -23.90 -4.24 -2.27
N CYS A 60 -22.87 -3.73 -1.58
CA CYS A 60 -21.58 -4.37 -1.42
C CYS A 60 -21.28 -4.68 0.04
N ASP A 61 -20.35 -5.61 0.26
CA ASP A 61 -19.85 -5.92 1.60
C ASP A 61 -19.18 -4.71 2.25
N SER A 62 -19.08 -4.73 3.59
CA SER A 62 -18.63 -3.58 4.40
C SER A 62 -17.19 -3.10 4.12
N ARG A 63 -16.45 -3.80 3.27
CA ARG A 63 -15.07 -3.46 2.86
C ARG A 63 -15.00 -2.99 1.41
N SER A 64 -16.13 -2.87 0.72
CA SER A 64 -16.19 -2.67 -0.73
C SER A 64 -17.13 -1.53 -1.12
N TRP A 65 -16.78 -0.80 -2.18
CA TRP A 65 -17.69 0.15 -2.84
C TRP A 65 -18.14 -0.40 -4.17
N CYS A 66 -19.27 0.14 -4.62
CA CYS A 66 -19.79 -0.16 -5.92
C CYS A 66 -19.09 0.70 -6.97
N CYS A 67 -18.10 0.13 -7.64
CA CYS A 67 -17.21 0.83 -8.55
C CYS A 67 -17.51 0.50 -10.02
N PRO A 68 -17.25 1.43 -10.96
CA PRO A 68 -17.29 1.11 -12.38
C PRO A 68 -16.37 -0.07 -12.71
N ASN A 69 -16.83 -0.98 -13.56
CA ASN A 69 -16.00 -2.08 -14.07
C ASN A 69 -15.54 -1.80 -15.51
N SER A 70 -14.58 -2.59 -16.01
CA SER A 70 -13.97 -2.42 -17.34
C SER A 70 -14.91 -2.70 -18.52
N CYS A 71 -16.12 -3.20 -18.26
CA CYS A 71 -17.16 -3.39 -19.26
C CYS A 71 -18.04 -2.13 -19.39
N GLY A 72 -18.08 -1.25 -18.38
CA GLY A 72 -19.02 -0.12 -18.31
C GLY A 72 -20.25 -0.39 -17.43
N GLY A 73 -20.28 -1.53 -16.75
CA GLY A 73 -21.18 -1.81 -15.63
C GLY A 73 -20.57 -1.39 -14.29
N ARG A 74 -21.07 -1.96 -13.19
CA ARG A 74 -20.58 -1.71 -11.83
C ARG A 74 -20.40 -3.02 -11.05
N GLN A 75 -19.36 -3.09 -10.23
CA GLN A 75 -19.06 -4.24 -9.38
C GLN A 75 -18.61 -3.80 -7.98
N CYS A 76 -18.75 -4.70 -7.01
CA CYS A 76 -18.25 -4.46 -5.67
C CYS A 76 -16.73 -4.64 -5.62
N THR A 77 -16.01 -3.54 -5.39
CA THR A 77 -14.55 -3.50 -5.30
C THR A 77 -14.13 -3.17 -3.88
N GLU A 78 -13.22 -3.94 -3.30
CA GLU A 78 -12.69 -3.66 -1.96
C GLU A 78 -12.02 -2.27 -1.91
N VAL A 79 -12.46 -1.42 -0.99
CA VAL A 79 -11.98 -0.06 -0.76
C VAL A 79 -12.00 0.21 0.74
N LYS A 80 -10.86 0.61 1.29
CA LYS A 80 -10.66 0.62 2.74
C LYS A 80 -11.11 1.93 3.37
N ALA A 81 -11.61 1.86 4.61
CA ALA A 81 -12.14 3.02 5.33
C ALA A 81 -11.05 3.96 5.89
N TYR A 82 -11.35 5.26 5.85
CA TYR A 82 -10.53 6.35 6.40
C TYR A 82 -10.85 6.61 7.89
N CYS A 83 -9.93 7.27 8.59
CA CYS A 83 -10.04 7.66 9.99
C CYS A 83 -10.25 9.17 10.09
N LEU A 84 -10.95 9.62 11.13
CA LEU A 84 -11.19 11.04 11.40
C LEU A 84 -10.63 11.38 12.78
N GLU A 85 -9.74 12.36 12.86
CA GLU A 85 -9.18 12.87 14.11
C GLU A 85 -9.32 14.39 14.14
N GLY A 86 -10.22 14.89 14.99
CA GLY A 86 -10.71 16.26 14.90
C GLY A 86 -11.39 16.50 13.54
N ASP A 87 -10.91 17.49 12.79
CA ASP A 87 -11.38 17.82 11.44
C ASP A 87 -10.47 17.26 10.33
N ILE A 88 -9.44 16.47 10.67
CA ILE A 88 -8.49 15.91 9.72
C ILE A 88 -8.89 14.49 9.34
N LEU A 89 -8.93 14.23 8.03
CA LEU A 89 -9.21 12.92 7.45
C LEU A 89 -7.89 12.22 7.09
N TYR A 90 -7.71 11.00 7.58
CA TYR A 90 -6.56 10.14 7.29
C TYR A 90 -7.02 8.92 6.49
N SER A 91 -6.45 8.72 5.31
CA SER A 91 -6.74 7.55 4.46
C SER A 91 -6.28 6.27 5.13
N HIS A 92 -6.73 5.12 4.63
CA HIS A 92 -6.27 3.85 5.16
C HIS A 92 -4.75 3.68 5.04
N HIS A 93 -4.10 3.36 6.15
CA HIS A 93 -2.67 3.31 6.43
C HIS A 93 -1.93 4.65 6.40
N ASP A 94 -2.64 5.78 6.33
CA ASP A 94 -2.00 7.09 6.46
C ASP A 94 -1.46 7.28 7.87
N LEU A 95 -0.26 7.86 7.95
CA LEU A 95 0.35 8.26 9.20
C LEU A 95 -0.50 9.33 9.88
N MET A 96 -0.75 9.11 11.17
CA MET A 96 -1.50 9.98 12.04
C MET A 96 -0.57 10.54 13.13
N PRO A 97 -0.85 11.75 13.65
CA PRO A 97 -0.20 12.26 14.83
C PRO A 97 -0.23 11.25 15.97
N PHE A 98 0.87 11.14 16.70
CA PHE A 98 0.91 10.38 17.94
C PHE A 98 0.71 11.32 19.12
N HIS A 99 -0.30 11.05 19.94
CA HIS A 99 -0.61 11.79 21.14
C HIS A 99 -0.43 10.87 22.37
N SER A 100 0.35 11.32 23.35
CA SER A 100 0.61 10.60 24.60
C SER A 100 0.58 11.57 25.78
N ASP A 101 0.00 11.14 26.91
CA ASP A 101 0.02 11.88 28.17
C ASP A 101 1.39 11.76 28.89
N ASP A 102 2.20 10.76 28.52
CA ASP A 102 3.58 10.60 29.01
C ASP A 102 4.56 11.32 28.05
N PRO A 103 5.31 12.33 28.53
CA PRO A 103 6.25 13.10 27.71
C PRO A 103 7.49 12.30 27.28
N ASN A 104 7.77 11.16 27.91
CA ASN A 104 8.90 10.29 27.56
C ASN A 104 8.50 9.16 26.60
N MET A 105 7.23 9.14 26.15
CA MET A 105 6.73 8.17 25.19
C MET A 105 6.60 8.79 23.81
N CYS A 106 7.28 8.17 22.86
CA CYS A 106 7.26 8.50 21.45
C CYS A 106 6.54 7.39 20.69
N GLY A 107 6.07 7.68 19.48
CA GLY A 107 5.32 6.69 18.73
C GLY A 107 4.89 7.18 17.37
N VAL A 108 4.19 6.29 16.67
CA VAL A 108 3.59 6.55 15.38
C VAL A 108 2.21 5.92 15.36
N CYS A 109 1.22 6.65 14.84
CA CYS A 109 -0.11 6.14 14.60
C CYS A 109 -0.35 6.03 13.09
N TRP A 110 -1.27 5.16 12.69
CA TRP A 110 -1.78 5.10 11.33
C TRP A 110 -3.25 4.70 11.33
N CYS A 111 -3.98 5.09 10.28
CA CYS A 111 -5.35 4.66 10.13
C CYS A 111 -5.43 3.21 9.65
N GLN A 112 -6.22 2.35 10.29
CA GLN A 112 -6.47 1.01 9.81
C GLN A 112 -7.98 0.72 9.85
N ASN A 113 -8.57 0.68 8.66
CA ASN A 113 -10.00 0.36 8.44
C ASN A 113 -10.93 1.21 9.32
N GLY A 114 -10.72 2.53 9.30
CA GLY A 114 -11.53 3.48 10.07
C GLY A 114 -11.21 3.54 11.56
N LYS A 115 -10.13 2.91 12.03
CA LYS A 115 -9.63 3.04 13.40
C LYS A 115 -8.16 3.43 13.43
N SER A 116 -7.77 4.36 14.29
CA SER A 116 -6.35 4.64 14.54
C SER A 116 -5.69 3.43 15.22
N GLN A 117 -4.50 3.08 14.78
CA GLN A 117 -3.63 2.05 15.34
C GLN A 117 -2.28 2.69 15.63
N CYS A 118 -1.75 2.50 16.84
CA CYS A 118 -0.55 3.20 17.28
C CYS A 118 0.50 2.23 17.80
N HIS A 119 1.76 2.52 17.49
CA HIS A 119 2.93 1.89 18.11
C HIS A 119 3.70 2.94 18.90
N SER A 120 4.13 2.59 20.12
CA SER A 120 4.78 3.52 21.04
C SER A 120 6.00 2.89 21.72
N HIS A 121 7.03 3.69 21.98
CA HIS A 121 8.30 3.32 22.61
C HIS A 121 8.85 4.48 23.47
N PRO A 122 9.77 4.22 24.42
CA PRO A 122 10.46 5.29 25.14
C PRO A 122 11.30 6.15 24.19
N CYS A 123 11.21 7.47 24.30
CA CYS A 123 11.92 8.39 23.41
C CYS A 123 13.46 8.27 23.51
N ASP A 124 13.99 7.96 24.70
CA ASP A 124 15.43 7.85 24.97
C ASP A 124 16.00 6.44 24.73
N GLY A 125 15.14 5.48 24.34
CA GLY A 125 15.54 4.09 24.10
C GLY A 125 16.22 3.91 22.74
N PRO A 126 16.98 2.82 22.53
CA PRO A 126 17.40 2.47 21.17
C PRO A 126 16.15 2.32 20.30
N LEU A 127 16.11 3.03 19.17
CA LEU A 127 15.05 2.88 18.18
C LEU A 127 14.97 1.39 17.78
N PRO A 128 13.78 0.77 17.85
CA PRO A 128 13.60 -0.65 17.51
C PRO A 128 13.85 -0.95 16.03
#